data_AF-A0A835KYC0-F1
#
_entry.id   AF-A0A835KYC0-F1
#
_cell.length_a   1.000
_cell.length_b   1.000
_cell.length_c   1.000
_cell.angle_alpha   90.00
_cell.angle_beta   90.00
_cell.angle_gamma   90.00
#
_symmetry.space_group_name_H-M   'P 1'
#
loop_
_entity.id
_entity.type
_entity.pdbx_description
1 polymer ?
#
loop_
_entity_poly.entity_id
_entity_poly.type
_entity_poly.pdbx_seq_one_letter_code
_entity_poly.pdbx_strand_id
1 'polypeptide(L)'
;MLKHMVGRITTKPGGKPEMGDAAVVQRYDRPLPKVRTSKADPGQSGGRQLPSGALNVQHIQEIIQLYQGKSSTHHGPMSVDDIASKFRVEASIVRNIVQSVSLPQDEPAEKKEER
;
A
#
# COMPACT_ATOMS: atom_id res chain seq x y z
N MET A 1 -24.39 -2.63 59.47
CA MET A 1 -24.18 -1.39 58.67
C MET A 1 -23.18 -1.67 57.57
N LEU A 2 -23.64 -1.89 56.34
CA LEU A 2 -22.76 -2.07 55.17
C LEU A 2 -22.99 -0.88 54.25
N LYS A 3 -22.33 0.24 54.57
CA LYS A 3 -22.66 1.58 54.02
C LYS A 3 -22.03 1.88 52.66
N HIS A 4 -21.18 1.01 52.14
CA HIS A 4 -20.45 1.23 50.89
C HIS A 4 -20.44 -0.04 50.04
N MET A 5 -21.52 -0.27 49.30
CA MET A 5 -21.55 -1.27 48.24
C MET A 5 -20.94 -0.60 46.99
N VAL A 6 -19.69 -0.94 46.69
CA VAL A 6 -18.94 -0.37 45.56
C VAL A 6 -19.59 -0.84 44.25
N GLY A 7 -19.87 0.08 43.31
CA GLY A 7 -20.46 -0.22 42.00
C GLY A 7 -21.98 -0.02 41.86
N ARG A 8 -22.70 0.37 42.93
CA ARG A 8 -24.11 0.76 42.83
C ARG A 8 -24.22 2.26 42.49
N ILE A 9 -24.96 2.60 41.44
CA ILE A 9 -25.27 4.01 41.12
C ILE A 9 -26.21 4.53 42.22
N THR A 10 -25.78 5.56 42.94
CA THR A 10 -26.57 6.23 43.95
C THR A 10 -26.89 7.65 43.51
N THR A 11 -28.15 8.05 43.63
CA THR A 11 -28.58 9.44 43.43
C THR A 11 -29.12 9.97 44.75
N LYS A 12 -28.75 11.20 45.13
CA LYS A 12 -29.56 11.95 46.10
C LYS A 12 -30.90 12.33 45.43
N PRO A 13 -32.02 12.45 46.15
CA PRO A 13 -33.28 12.90 45.57
C PRO A 13 -33.07 14.26 44.89
N GLY A 14 -33.25 14.32 43.56
CA GLY A 14 -33.02 15.53 42.75
C GLY A 14 -31.55 15.82 42.36
N GLY A 15 -30.60 14.95 42.72
CA GLY A 15 -29.17 15.10 42.42
C GLY A 15 -28.71 14.29 41.21
N LYS A 16 -27.50 14.60 40.71
CA LYS A 16 -26.87 13.84 39.61
C LYS A 16 -26.55 12.41 40.06
N PRO A 17 -26.65 11.41 39.16
CA PRO A 17 -26.24 10.05 39.47
C PRO A 17 -24.71 9.97 39.64
N GLU A 18 -24.29 9.36 40.75
CA GLU A 18 -22.89 9.19 41.11
C GLU A 18 -22.63 7.69 41.34
N MET A 19 -21.45 7.21 40.94
CA MET A 19 -20.96 5.85 41.20
C MET A 19 -19.63 5.98 41.93
N GLY A 20 -19.64 5.84 43.26
CA GLY A 20 -18.50 6.28 44.08
C GLY A 20 -18.31 7.80 43.98
N ASP A 21 -17.07 8.29 43.87
CA ASP A 21 -16.73 9.72 43.69
C ASP A 21 -16.82 10.19 42.23
N ALA A 22 -17.22 9.31 41.30
CA ALA A 22 -17.33 9.65 39.89
C ALA A 22 -18.76 10.09 39.54
N ALA A 23 -18.88 11.30 38.99
CA ALA A 23 -20.13 11.79 38.41
C ALA A 23 -20.47 10.98 37.15
N VAL A 24 -21.60 10.28 37.16
CA VAL A 24 -22.10 9.50 36.04
C VAL A 24 -22.93 10.43 35.16
N VAL A 25 -22.39 10.82 34.00
CA VAL A 25 -23.13 11.63 33.03
C VAL A 25 -23.90 10.70 32.09
N GLN A 26 -25.21 10.93 31.92
CA GLN A 26 -26.09 10.12 31.06
C GLN A 26 -25.73 10.20 29.56
N ARG A 27 -25.12 11.31 29.13
CA ARG A 27 -24.69 11.55 27.75
C ARG A 27 -23.25 12.04 27.74
N TYR A 28 -22.42 11.36 26.96
CA TYR A 28 -21.00 11.68 26.84
C TYR A 28 -20.84 12.62 25.64
N ASP A 29 -20.78 13.94 25.88
CA ASP A 29 -20.60 14.95 24.81
C ASP A 29 -19.15 15.07 24.32
N ARG A 30 -18.26 14.17 24.77
CA ARG A 30 -16.87 14.16 24.29
C ARG A 30 -16.85 13.55 22.89
N PRO A 31 -16.28 14.23 21.88
CA PRO A 31 -16.14 13.66 20.56
C PRO A 31 -15.25 12.41 20.66
N LEU A 32 -15.73 11.29 20.12
CA LEU A 32 -14.97 10.05 20.08
C LEU A 32 -13.64 10.29 19.32
N PRO A 33 -12.53 9.64 19.73
CA PRO A 33 -11.28 9.70 18.99
C PRO A 33 -11.52 9.29 17.53
N LYS A 34 -11.00 10.07 16.58
CA LYS A 34 -11.10 9.74 15.16
C LYS A 34 -10.48 8.36 14.91
N VAL A 35 -11.28 7.45 14.38
CA VAL A 35 -10.82 6.12 13.95
C VAL A 35 -9.79 6.33 12.84
N ARG A 36 -8.53 5.97 13.09
CA ARG A 36 -7.49 5.98 12.07
C ARG A 36 -7.77 4.82 11.11
N THR A 37 -8.47 5.10 10.02
CA THR A 37 -8.48 4.19 8.88
C THR A 37 -7.24 4.48 8.04
N SER A 38 -6.31 3.53 7.98
CA SER A 38 -5.28 3.53 6.95
C SER A 38 -5.96 3.20 5.63
N LYS A 39 -6.52 4.20 4.95
CA LYS A 39 -6.68 4.06 3.51
C LYS A 39 -5.26 4.01 2.98
N ALA A 40 -4.84 2.85 2.49
CA ALA A 40 -3.71 2.80 1.59
C ALA A 40 -4.15 3.67 0.42
N ASP A 41 -3.76 4.94 0.44
CA ASP A 41 -3.82 5.76 -0.75
C ASP A 41 -2.99 4.97 -1.76
N PRO A 42 -3.57 4.40 -2.83
CA PRO A 42 -2.79 3.75 -3.85
C PRO A 42 -2.05 4.89 -4.54
N GLY A 43 -0.94 5.29 -3.91
CA GLY A 43 -0.14 6.44 -4.29
C GLY A 43 0.08 6.31 -5.77
N GLN A 44 -0.47 7.28 -6.50
CA GLN A 44 -0.51 7.35 -7.94
C GLN A 44 0.83 6.88 -8.51
N SER A 45 0.91 5.61 -8.90
CA SER A 45 2.15 5.00 -9.42
C SER A 45 2.62 5.65 -10.71
N GLY A 46 1.94 6.69 -11.21
CA GLY A 46 2.35 7.52 -12.35
C GLY A 46 2.65 8.99 -12.03
N GLY A 47 2.50 9.47 -10.79
CA GLY A 47 2.56 10.91 -10.47
C GLY A 47 3.94 11.40 -10.01
N ARG A 48 4.73 10.55 -9.35
CA ARG A 48 6.09 10.92 -8.92
C ARG A 48 7.02 10.76 -10.11
N GLN A 49 7.48 11.88 -10.66
CA GLN A 49 8.55 11.87 -11.67
C GLN A 49 9.74 11.10 -11.09
N LEU A 50 10.04 9.96 -11.72
CA LEU A 50 11.14 9.10 -11.32
C LEU A 50 12.47 9.81 -11.63
N PRO A 51 13.52 9.58 -10.82
CA PRO A 51 14.85 10.02 -11.20
C PRO A 51 15.24 9.40 -12.54
N SER A 52 16.02 10.14 -13.34
CA SER A 52 16.50 9.65 -14.64
C SER A 52 17.25 8.32 -14.44
N GLY A 53 16.88 7.29 -15.21
CA GLY A 53 17.43 5.93 -15.10
C GLY A 53 16.64 4.97 -14.21
N ALA A 54 15.58 5.42 -13.51
CA ALA A 54 14.68 4.52 -12.79
C ALA A 54 13.48 4.09 -13.67
N LEU A 55 13.18 2.79 -13.65
CA LEU A 55 12.08 2.20 -14.42
C LEU A 55 10.81 2.07 -13.58
N ASN A 56 9.67 2.47 -14.15
CA ASN A 56 8.34 2.21 -13.63
C ASN A 56 7.75 0.95 -14.27
N VAL A 57 6.67 0.41 -13.70
CA VAL A 57 5.84 -0.63 -14.33
C VAL A 57 5.36 -0.20 -15.72
N GLN A 58 4.96 1.06 -15.88
CA GLN A 58 4.57 1.61 -17.19
C GLN A 58 5.73 1.63 -18.19
N HIS A 59 6.95 1.99 -17.74
CA HIS A 59 8.15 1.96 -18.59
C HIS A 59 8.51 0.52 -18.97
N ILE A 60 8.38 -0.44 -18.05
CA ILE A 60 8.61 -1.87 -18.32
C ILE A 60 7.63 -2.37 -19.40
N GLN A 61 6.36 -2.00 -19.29
CA GLN A 61 5.36 -2.35 -20.30
C GLN A 61 5.70 -1.75 -21.68
N GLU A 62 6.11 -0.48 -21.72
CA GLU A 62 6.54 0.17 -22.96
C GLU A 62 7.79 -0.49 -23.56
N ILE A 63 8.79 -0.85 -22.74
CA ILE A 63 9.99 -1.60 -23.17
C ILE A 63 9.61 -2.90 -23.87
N ILE A 64 8.69 -3.66 -23.28
CA ILE A 64 8.20 -4.93 -23.86
C ILE A 64 7.51 -4.68 -25.20
N GLN A 65 6.66 -3.64 -25.27
CA GLN A 65 5.96 -3.29 -26.51
C GLN A 65 6.91 -2.83 -27.61
N LEU A 66 7.93 -2.04 -27.27
CA LEU A 66 8.96 -1.60 -28.21
C LEU A 66 9.78 -2.77 -28.74
N TYR A 67 10.16 -3.71 -27.86
CA TYR A 67 10.87 -4.93 -28.28
C TYR A 67 10.03 -5.81 -29.21
N GLN A 68 8.73 -5.95 -28.91
CA GLN A 68 7.80 -6.72 -29.75
C GLN A 68 7.33 -5.98 -31.01
N GLY A 69 7.67 -4.69 -31.19
CA GLY A 69 7.19 -3.86 -32.28
C GLY A 69 5.69 -3.51 -32.23
N LYS A 70 5.08 -3.63 -31.05
CA LYS A 70 3.66 -3.32 -30.78
C LYS A 70 3.46 -1.95 -30.13
N SER A 71 4.54 -1.17 -29.99
CA SER A 71 4.46 0.17 -29.43
C SER A 71 3.66 1.09 -30.34
N SER A 72 2.85 1.96 -29.74
CA SER A 72 2.17 3.04 -30.47
C SER A 72 3.11 4.14 -30.93
N THR A 73 4.30 4.25 -30.31
CA THR A 73 5.24 5.36 -30.51
C THR A 73 6.28 5.06 -31.59
N HIS A 74 6.59 3.78 -31.84
CA HIS A 74 7.59 3.37 -32.81
C HIS A 74 7.08 2.19 -33.64
N HIS A 75 7.20 2.29 -34.96
CA HIS A 75 6.75 1.25 -35.89
C HIS A 75 7.84 0.18 -36.05
N GLY A 76 7.58 -1.04 -35.56
CA GLY A 76 8.48 -2.18 -35.69
C GLY A 76 9.36 -2.42 -34.46
N PRO A 77 10.00 -3.60 -34.40
CA PRO A 77 10.80 -4.02 -33.24
C PRO A 77 12.05 -3.16 -33.10
N MET A 78 12.35 -2.75 -31.87
CA MET A 78 13.53 -1.96 -31.53
C MET A 78 14.61 -2.82 -30.88
N SER A 79 15.89 -2.56 -31.16
CA SER A 79 17.00 -3.29 -30.55
C SER A 79 17.09 -2.99 -29.05
N VAL A 80 17.62 -3.95 -28.29
CA VAL A 80 17.85 -3.82 -26.84
C VAL A 80 18.69 -2.58 -26.51
N ASP A 81 19.74 -2.32 -27.31
CA ASP A 81 20.68 -1.22 -27.07
C ASP A 81 20.04 0.15 -27.36
N ASP A 82 19.14 0.21 -28.34
CA ASP A 82 18.35 1.40 -28.65
C ASP A 82 17.33 1.69 -27.55
N ILE A 83 16.70 0.64 -27.00
CA ILE A 83 15.75 0.75 -25.90
C ILE A 83 16.47 1.26 -24.65
N ALA A 84 17.64 0.69 -24.34
CA ALA A 84 18.48 1.09 -23.23
C ALA A 84 18.84 2.59 -23.31
N SER A 85 19.21 3.05 -24.51
CA SER A 85 19.52 4.46 -24.77
C SER A 85 18.31 5.37 -24.58
N LYS A 86 17.12 4.96 -25.03
CA LYS A 86 15.86 5.72 -24.89
C LYS A 86 15.50 5.96 -23.42
N PHE A 87 15.61 4.93 -22.59
CA PHE A 87 15.25 4.98 -21.17
C PHE A 87 16.43 5.38 -20.26
N ARG A 88 17.63 5.57 -20.81
CA ARG A 88 18.89 5.86 -20.08
C ARG A 88 19.18 4.81 -19.01
N VAL A 89 19.00 3.55 -19.39
CA VAL A 89 19.26 2.38 -18.53
C VAL A 89 20.31 1.50 -19.17
N GLU A 90 20.90 0.61 -18.38
CA GLU A 90 21.87 -0.34 -18.89
C GLU A 90 21.20 -1.42 -19.76
N ALA A 91 21.87 -1.85 -20.82
CA ALA A 91 21.35 -2.89 -21.73
C ALA A 91 21.08 -4.23 -21.01
N SER A 92 21.86 -4.55 -19.97
CA SER A 92 21.67 -5.75 -19.14
C SER A 92 20.29 -5.79 -18.47
N ILE A 93 19.78 -4.64 -18.01
CA ILE A 93 18.46 -4.52 -17.39
C ILE A 93 17.36 -4.81 -18.42
N VAL A 94 17.49 -4.24 -19.64
CA VAL A 94 16.52 -4.45 -20.72
C VAL A 94 16.51 -5.92 -21.16
N ARG A 95 17.67 -6.57 -21.27
CA ARG A 95 17.75 -8.02 -21.56
C ARG A 95 17.05 -8.85 -20.49
N ASN A 96 17.30 -8.55 -19.23
CA ASN A 96 16.66 -9.26 -18.11
C ASN A 96 15.13 -9.11 -18.13
N ILE A 97 14.62 -7.90 -18.41
CA ILE A 97 13.18 -7.64 -18.55
C ILE A 97 12.58 -8.49 -19.68
N VAL A 98 13.19 -8.46 -20.86
CA VAL A 98 12.70 -9.20 -22.03
C VAL A 98 12.73 -10.71 -21.75
N GLN A 99 13.83 -11.22 -21.18
CA GLN A 99 13.98 -12.63 -20.82
C GLN A 99 12.90 -13.07 -19.81
N SER A 100 12.65 -12.25 -18.78
CA SER A 100 11.64 -12.53 -17.74
C SER A 100 10.21 -12.57 -18.26
N VAL A 101 9.94 -11.90 -19.38
CA VAL A 101 8.62 -11.86 -20.03
C VAL A 101 8.48 -12.96 -21.07
N SER A 102 9.60 -13.42 -21.65
CA SER A 102 9.63 -14.48 -22.65
C SER A 102 9.56 -15.91 -22.07
N LEU A 103 9.90 -16.07 -20.78
CA LEU A 103 9.73 -17.35 -20.09
C LEU A 103 8.37 -17.37 -19.37
N PRO A 104 7.57 -18.45 -19.46
CA PRO A 104 6.62 -18.73 -18.40
C PRO A 104 7.44 -18.80 -17.10
N GLN A 105 6.98 -18.13 -16.03
CA GLN A 105 7.66 -18.22 -14.75
C GLN A 105 7.49 -19.63 -14.20
N ASP A 106 8.36 -20.55 -14.64
CA ASP A 106 8.41 -21.89 -14.10
C ASP A 106 9.09 -21.86 -12.73
N GLU A 107 8.39 -22.51 -11.82
CA GLU A 107 8.71 -22.91 -10.46
C GLU A 107 8.45 -21.91 -9.30
N PRO A 108 7.38 -22.15 -8.50
CA PRO A 108 7.32 -21.57 -7.16
C PRO A 108 8.49 -22.13 -6.35
N ALA A 109 9.29 -21.23 -5.78
CA ALA A 109 10.40 -21.59 -4.89
C ALA A 109 9.96 -22.64 -3.86
N GLU A 110 10.42 -23.88 -4.01
CA GLU A 110 10.22 -24.93 -3.03
C GLU A 110 10.76 -24.44 -1.69
N LYS A 111 9.86 -24.17 -0.74
CA LYS A 111 10.22 -24.05 0.66
C LYS A 111 10.79 -25.41 1.08
N LYS A 112 12.10 -25.50 1.22
CA LYS A 112 12.72 -26.55 2.00
C LYS A 112 12.20 -26.43 3.43
N GLU A 113 11.27 -27.31 3.76
CA GLU A 113 10.83 -27.59 5.11
C GLU A 113 12.01 -28.30 5.80
N GLU A 114 12.77 -27.58 6.61
CA GLU A 114 13.75 -28.16 7.52
C GLU A 114 13.01 -28.97 8.60
N ARG A 115 13.39 -30.24 8.69
CA ARG A 115 12.95 -31.22 9.70
C ARG A 115 13.47 -30.88 11.10
#